data_AF-A0A4U2XTM3-F1
#
_entry.id   AF-A0A4U2XTM3-F1
#
_cell.length_a   1.000
_cell.length_b   1.000
_cell.length_c   1.000
_cell.angle_alpha   90.00
_cell.angle_beta   90.00
_cell.angle_gamma   90.00
#
_symmetry.space_group_name_H-M   'P 1'
#
loop_
_entity.id
_entity.type
_entity.pdbx_description
1 polymer ?
#
loop_
_entity_poly.entity_id
_entity_poly.type
_entity_poly.pdbx_seq_one_letter_code
_entity_poly.pdbx_strand_id
1 'polypeptide(L)' 'MKKYNVIASEDLEAPQNSWTKGKEYEVTETNTKFQITSNEARVAYVITLKDEIMKNFKIVC' A
#
# COMPACT_ATOMS: atom_id res chain seq x y z
N MET A 1 -14.89 -2.96 6.33
CA MET A 1 -13.51 -2.45 6.27
C MET A 1 -12.58 -3.66 6.29
N LYS A 2 -11.67 -3.78 5.33
CA LYS A 2 -10.68 -4.87 5.27
C LYS A 2 -9.31 -4.35 5.65
N LYS A 3 -8.50 -5.15 6.33
CA LYS A 3 -7.12 -4.84 6.71
C LYS A 3 -6.22 -6.05 6.43
N TYR A 4 -5.03 -5.81 5.90
CA TYR A 4 -4.02 -6.84 5.63
C TYR A 4 -2.65 -6.19 5.41
N ASN A 5 -1.58 -6.99 5.48
CA ASN A 5 -0.23 -6.48 5.31
C ASN A 5 0.32 -6.79 3.91
N VAL A 6 1.23 -5.94 3.46
CA VAL A 6 1.92 -6.09 2.18
C VAL A 6 3.40 -5.80 2.31
N ILE A 7 4.21 -6.42 1.46
CA ILE A 7 5.62 -6.09 1.30
C ILE A 7 5.84 -5.47 -0.08
N ALA A 8 6.55 -4.35 -0.16
CA ALA A 8 6.93 -3.77 -1.44
C ALA A 8 7.94 -4.67 -2.17
N SER A 9 7.67 -4.99 -3.44
CA SER A 9 8.51 -5.86 -4.28
C SER A 9 9.79 -5.14 -4.76
N GLU A 10 9.76 -3.82 -4.80
CA GLU A 10 10.84 -2.93 -5.21
C GLU A 10 10.73 -1.60 -4.46
N ASP A 11 11.74 -0.72 -4.63
CA ASP A 11 11.67 0.65 -4.11
C ASP A 11 10.73 1.47 -4.98
N LEU A 12 9.63 1.96 -4.41
CA LEU A 12 8.59 2.68 -5.13
C LEU A 12 8.49 4.12 -4.66
N GLU A 13 8.38 5.05 -5.59
CA GLU A 13 8.06 6.44 -5.27
C GLU A 13 6.55 6.63 -5.12
N ALA A 14 6.15 7.35 -4.08
CA ALA A 14 4.79 7.81 -3.85
C ALA A 14 4.80 9.34 -3.64
N PRO A 15 3.66 10.02 -3.86
CA PRO A 15 3.62 11.49 -3.88
C PRO A 15 4.17 12.21 -2.63
N GLN A 16 4.24 11.52 -1.49
CA GLN A 16 4.76 12.07 -0.24
C GLN A 16 5.75 11.13 0.48
N ASN A 17 6.08 9.98 -0.10
CA ASN A 17 6.86 8.94 0.58
C ASN A 17 7.47 7.95 -0.41
N SER A 18 8.33 7.06 0.09
CA SER A 18 8.87 5.96 -0.69
C SER A 18 8.52 4.64 -0.01
N TRP A 19 8.04 3.66 -0.77
CA TRP A 19 7.85 2.30 -0.27
C TRP A 19 9.16 1.54 -0.51
N THR A 20 9.91 1.31 0.57
CA THR A 20 11.17 0.59 0.54
C THR A 20 10.94 -0.90 0.26
N LYS A 21 11.71 -1.45 -0.67
CA LYS A 21 11.72 -2.87 -0.98
C LYS A 21 11.89 -3.73 0.28
N GLY A 22 11.08 -4.76 0.41
CA GLY A 22 11.19 -5.73 1.50
C GLY A 22 10.65 -5.27 2.86
N LYS A 23 10.23 -4.00 3.00
CA LYS A 23 9.51 -3.55 4.19
C LYS A 23 8.04 -3.91 4.13
N GLU A 24 7.45 -4.14 5.30
CA GLU A 24 6.04 -4.43 5.48
C GLU A 24 5.22 -3.15 5.73
N TYR A 25 4.01 -3.13 5.18
CA TYR A 25 3.07 -2.02 5.22
C TYR A 25 1.65 -2.52 5.50
N GLU A 26 0.87 -1.79 6.29
CA GLU A 26 -0.55 -2.09 6.53
C GLU A 26 -1.40 -1.47 5.42
N VAL A 27 -2.28 -2.27 4.82
CA VAL A 27 -3.32 -1.80 3.89
C VAL A 27 -4.67 -1.79 4.59
N THR A 28 -5.38 -0.68 4.53
CA THR A 28 -6.78 -0.56 4.95
C THR A 28 -7.66 -0.23 3.76
N GLU A 29 -8.76 -0.98 3.58
CA GLU A 29 -9.67 -0.83 2.45
C GLU A 29 -11.11 -0.52 2.86
N THR A 30 -11.71 0.38 2.09
CA THR A 30 -13.12 0.77 2.13
C THR A 30 -13.72 0.65 0.73
N ASN A 31 -15.03 0.87 0.60
CA ASN A 31 -15.71 0.76 -0.70
C ASN A 31 -15.22 1.76 -1.75
N THR A 32 -14.60 2.87 -1.34
CA THR A 32 -14.21 3.96 -2.25
C THR A 32 -12.71 4.24 -2.27
N LYS A 33 -11.96 3.77 -1.26
CA LYS A 33 -10.54 4.07 -1.07
C LYS A 33 -9.80 2.89 -0.48
N PHE A 34 -8.51 2.81 -0.79
CA PHE A 34 -7.56 1.98 -0.05
C PHE A 34 -6.37 2.85 0.40
N GLN A 35 -5.80 2.52 1.55
CA GLN A 35 -4.70 3.28 2.16
C GLN A 35 -3.57 2.32 2.50
N ILE A 36 -2.35 2.68 2.11
CA ILE A 36 -1.12 2.01 2.53
C ILE A 36 -0.48 2.84 3.62
N THR A 37 -0.13 2.21 4.74
CA THR A 37 0.39 2.86 5.94
C THR A 37 1.69 2.20 6.40
N SER A 38 2.67 3.02 6.74
CA SER A 38 3.90 2.63 7.43
C SER A 38 3.99 3.38 8.76
N ASN A 39 5.02 3.10 9.57
CA ASN A 39 5.32 3.88 10.76
C ASN A 39 5.68 5.35 10.46
N GLU A 40 6.09 5.63 9.22
CA GLU A 40 6.60 6.94 8.78
C GLU A 40 5.59 7.70 7.91
N ALA A 41 4.60 6.99 7.34
CA ALA A 41 3.82 7.45 6.20
C ALA A 41 2.39 6.91 6.20
N ARG A 42 1.46 7.68 5.62
CA ARG A 42 0.16 7.15 5.17
C ARG A 42 -0.20 7.75 3.82
N VAL A 43 -0.55 6.92 2.85
CA VAL A 43 -0.99 7.38 1.53
C VAL A 43 -2.31 6.69 1.18
N ALA A 44 -3.31 7.50 0.88
CA ALA A 44 -4.64 7.03 0.49
C ALA A 44 -4.83 7.22 -1.03
N TYR A 45 -5.39 6.20 -1.66
CA TYR A 45 -5.66 6.13 -3.09
C TYR A 45 -7.14 5.83 -3.33
N VAL A 46 -7.62 6.18 -4.52
CA VAL A 46 -8.96 5.78 -4.97
C VAL A 46 -8.96 4.28 -5.27
N ILE A 47 -10.06 3.58 -4.96
CA ILE A 47 -10.13 2.11 -5.07
C ILE A 47 -9.92 1.60 -6.51
N THR A 48 -10.22 2.42 -7.52
CA THR A 48 -10.04 2.07 -8.94
C THR A 48 -8.58 1.92 -9.35
N LEU A 49 -7.62 2.49 -8.59
CA LEU A 49 -6.18 2.36 -8.83
C LEU A 49 -5.56 1.22 -8.03
N LYS A 50 -6.36 0.46 -7.26
CA LYS A 50 -5.86 -0.58 -6.37
C LYS A 50 -5.00 -1.59 -7.11
N ASP A 51 -5.53 -2.21 -8.16
CA ASP A 51 -4.82 -3.29 -8.85
C ASP A 51 -3.50 -2.79 -9.48
N GLU A 52 -3.50 -1.58 -10.01
CA GLU A 52 -2.30 -0.98 -10.61
C GLU A 52 -1.21 -0.70 -9.58
N ILE A 53 -1.57 -0.25 -8.38
CA ILE A 53 -0.61 0.03 -7.31
C ILE A 53 -0.17 -1.28 -6.66
N MET A 54 -1.13 -2.16 -6.34
CA MET A 54 -0.91 -3.42 -5.63
C MET A 54 -0.09 -4.43 -6.43
N LYS A 55 0.04 -4.29 -7.75
CA LYS A 55 0.95 -5.13 -8.57
C LYS A 55 2.40 -5.08 -8.10
N ASN A 56 2.80 -3.97 -7.47
CA ASN A 56 4.15 -3.76 -6.95
C ASN A 56 4.30 -4.24 -5.49
N PHE A 57 3.28 -4.86 -4.93
CA PHE A 57 3.24 -5.32 -3.55
C PHE A 57 2.86 -6.79 -3.46
N LYS A 58 3.49 -7.51 -2.53
CA LYS A 58 3.14 -8.89 -2.19
C LYS A 58 2.30 -8.89 -0.92
N ILE A 59 1.09 -9.45 -0.97
CA ILE A 59 0.25 -9.63 0.21
C ILE A 59 0.91 -10.64 1.15
N VAL A 60 0.96 -10.30 2.43
CA VAL A 60 1.45 -11.16 3.51
C VAL A 60 0.26 -11.50 4.41
N CYS A 61 0.01 -12.79 4.62
CA CYS A 61 -1.04 -13.30 5.50
C CYS A 61 -0.63 -13.22 6.96
#